data_AF-A0A961CGY7-F1
#
_entry.id   AF-A0A961CGY7-F1
#
_cell.length_a   1.000
_cell.length_b   1.000
_cell.length_c   1.000
_cell.angle_alpha   90.00
_cell.angle_beta   90.00
_cell.angle_gamma   90.00
#
_symmetry.space_group_name_H-M   'P 1'
#
loop_
_entity.id
_entity.type
_entity.pdbx_description
1 polymer ?
#
loop_
_entity_poly.entity_id
_entity_poly.type
_entity_poly.pdbx_seq_one_letter_code
_entity_poly.pdbx_strand_id
1 'polypeptide(L)'
;MAIDRADAVRRVDPAVVRALLDAVPAPAGGTVLATGVGASPGVGAGAVVFDPEEAVAAAAAGEAVVLVRRDTAPADVHAMVAASGVVTSRGGMASHAAVVARGAGIPAVVGADLDVHDAFADTASGERLVRGDVVVVDGTAGRLLRDATAGDAPAPPEELATLIDWATDVCRAHGGAAPTDPTQTLAQAQALLGR
;
A
#
# COMPACT_ATOMS: atom_id res chain seq x y z
N MET A 1 -2.51 -37.41 1.37
CA MET A 1 -2.00 -37.61 2.74
C MET A 1 -2.53 -36.45 3.56
N ALA A 2 -3.41 -36.71 4.54
CA ALA A 2 -3.93 -35.67 5.42
C ALA A 2 -2.83 -35.31 6.45
N ILE A 3 -2.71 -34.02 6.77
CA ILE A 3 -1.83 -33.52 7.83
C ILE A 3 -2.67 -33.25 9.08
N ASP A 4 -2.07 -33.37 10.26
CA ASP A 4 -2.74 -32.99 11.51
C ASP A 4 -2.60 -31.48 11.79
N ARG A 5 -3.26 -31.00 12.86
CA ARG A 5 -3.27 -29.57 13.22
C ARG A 5 -1.88 -29.06 13.61
N ALA A 6 -1.09 -29.87 14.31
CA ALA A 6 0.26 -29.48 14.73
C ALA A 6 1.20 -29.37 13.53
N ASP A 7 1.07 -30.28 12.57
CA ASP A 7 1.78 -30.24 11.29
C ASP A 7 1.36 -29.04 10.44
N ALA A 8 0.09 -28.65 10.45
CA ALA A 8 -0.37 -27.42 9.78
C ALA A 8 0.28 -26.17 10.39
N VAL A 9 0.27 -26.05 11.73
CA VAL A 9 0.91 -24.94 12.47
C VAL A 9 2.42 -24.87 12.17
N ARG A 10 3.12 -26.01 12.07
CA ARG A 10 4.56 -26.05 11.72
C ARG A 10 4.88 -25.59 10.31
N ARG A 11 3.96 -25.75 9.35
CA ARG A 11 4.25 -25.58 7.91
C ARG A 11 3.98 -24.18 7.39
N VAL A 12 3.18 -23.38 8.08
CA VAL A 12 2.87 -22.01 7.64
C VAL A 12 3.94 -21.05 8.13
N ASP A 13 4.60 -20.37 7.21
CA ASP A 13 5.58 -19.34 7.55
C ASP A 13 4.87 -18.14 8.23
N PRO A 14 5.31 -17.68 9.42
CA PRO A 14 4.79 -16.47 10.06
C PRO A 14 4.82 -15.23 9.15
N ALA A 15 5.75 -15.15 8.19
CA ALA A 15 5.79 -14.07 7.20
C ALA A 15 4.55 -14.07 6.29
N VAL A 16 3.98 -15.24 5.97
CA VAL A 16 2.73 -15.35 5.19
C VAL A 16 1.54 -14.84 6.01
N VAL A 17 1.47 -15.20 7.29
CA VAL A 17 0.45 -14.64 8.20
C VAL A 17 0.56 -13.13 8.26
N ARG A 18 1.80 -12.62 8.42
CA ARG A 18 2.03 -11.19 8.46
C ARG A 18 1.56 -10.49 7.17
N ALA A 19 1.88 -11.06 6.01
CA ALA A 19 1.46 -10.51 4.72
C ALA A 19 -0.06 -10.52 4.54
N LEU A 20 -0.77 -11.54 5.04
CA LEU A 20 -2.24 -11.58 5.00
C LEU A 20 -2.88 -10.52 5.91
N LEU A 21 -2.25 -10.23 7.05
CA LEU A 21 -2.71 -9.20 7.98
C LEU A 21 -2.38 -7.79 7.48
N ASP A 22 -1.24 -7.63 6.80
CA ASP A 22 -0.78 -6.37 6.21
C ASP A 22 -1.38 -6.12 4.80
N ALA A 23 -2.34 -6.94 4.36
CA ALA A 23 -2.94 -6.83 3.04
C ALA A 23 -3.61 -5.46 2.87
N VAL A 24 -3.13 -4.71 1.88
CA VAL A 24 -3.64 -3.38 1.57
C VAL A 24 -4.82 -3.46 0.60
N PRO A 25 -5.76 -2.49 0.65
CA PRO A 25 -6.80 -2.36 -0.36
C PRO A 25 -6.23 -2.31 -1.78
N ALA A 26 -7.02 -2.80 -2.73
CA ALA A 26 -6.76 -2.62 -4.16
C ALA A 26 -7.87 -1.73 -4.76
N PRO A 27 -7.57 -0.95 -5.81
CA PRO A 27 -8.60 -0.17 -6.47
C PRO A 27 -9.58 -1.09 -7.21
N ALA A 28 -10.86 -0.71 -7.22
CA ALA A 28 -11.91 -1.42 -7.93
C ALA A 28 -12.41 -0.58 -9.12
N GLY A 29 -12.47 -1.23 -10.30
CA GLY A 29 -12.90 -0.60 -11.55
C GLY A 29 -11.92 0.44 -12.10
N GLY A 30 -12.46 1.36 -12.90
CA GLY A 30 -11.74 2.49 -13.49
C GLY A 30 -10.92 2.18 -14.74
N THR A 31 -10.41 3.26 -15.34
CA THR A 31 -9.55 3.24 -16.52
C THR A 31 -8.12 3.56 -16.10
N VAL A 32 -7.15 2.74 -16.52
CA VAL A 32 -5.73 3.01 -16.26
C VAL A 32 -5.29 4.18 -17.14
N LEU A 33 -4.89 5.29 -16.51
CA LEU A 33 -4.35 6.47 -17.16
C LEU A 33 -2.85 6.32 -17.42
N ALA A 34 -2.13 5.74 -16.45
CA ALA A 34 -0.69 5.58 -16.49
C ALA A 34 -0.22 4.38 -15.67
N THR A 35 0.94 3.85 -16.05
CA THR A 35 1.66 2.77 -15.37
C THR A 35 3.09 3.16 -15.06
N GLY A 36 3.60 2.69 -13.94
CA GLY A 36 4.96 2.93 -13.48
C GLY A 36 5.37 1.88 -12.46
N VAL A 37 6.31 2.25 -11.58
CA VAL A 37 6.78 1.37 -10.52
C VAL A 37 6.01 1.67 -9.22
N GLY A 38 5.29 0.68 -8.71
CA GLY A 38 4.66 0.74 -7.38
C GLY A 38 5.72 0.88 -6.30
N ALA A 39 5.84 2.09 -5.74
CA ALA A 39 6.93 2.46 -4.86
C ALA A 39 6.65 2.24 -3.39
N SER A 40 5.39 2.41 -3.01
CA SER A 40 4.90 2.29 -1.66
C SER A 40 3.47 1.74 -1.74
N PRO A 41 3.17 0.60 -1.11
CA PRO A 41 1.88 -0.06 -1.22
C PRO A 41 0.69 0.79 -0.74
N GLY A 42 -0.50 0.44 -1.21
CA GLY A 42 -1.77 1.04 -0.79
C GLY A 42 -2.51 1.76 -1.91
N VAL A 43 -3.67 2.33 -1.54
CA VAL A 43 -4.54 3.06 -2.46
C VAL A 43 -4.80 4.47 -1.94
N GLY A 44 -4.46 5.46 -2.77
CA GLY A 44 -4.72 6.87 -2.51
C GLY A 44 -5.71 7.41 -3.54
N ALA A 45 -6.65 8.26 -3.14
CA ALA A 45 -7.58 8.91 -4.06
C ALA A 45 -7.65 10.41 -3.75
N GLY A 46 -7.78 11.24 -4.77
CA GLY A 46 -7.87 12.68 -4.57
C GLY A 46 -7.79 13.49 -5.85
N ALA A 47 -7.98 14.80 -5.71
CA ALA A 47 -7.80 15.76 -6.78
C ALA A 47 -6.31 15.91 -7.12
N VAL A 48 -5.98 15.93 -8.41
CA VAL A 48 -4.62 16.15 -8.89
C VAL A 48 -4.16 17.56 -8.56
N VAL A 49 -2.98 17.65 -7.97
CA VAL A 49 -2.24 18.89 -7.76
C VAL A 49 -0.80 18.72 -8.27
N PHE A 50 -0.26 19.77 -8.89
CA PHE A 50 1.12 19.78 -9.42
C PHE A 50 2.07 20.56 -8.53
N ASP A 51 1.53 21.42 -7.67
CA ASP A 51 2.28 22.28 -6.77
C ASP A 51 2.27 21.72 -5.33
N PRO A 52 3.44 21.64 -4.66
CA PRO A 52 3.55 21.18 -3.28
C PRO A 52 2.81 22.04 -2.27
N GLU A 53 2.85 23.36 -2.41
CA GLU A 53 2.21 24.28 -1.46
C GLU A 53 0.69 24.13 -1.56
N GLU A 54 0.18 23.96 -2.79
CA GLU A 54 -1.21 23.60 -3.04
C GLU A 54 -1.61 22.28 -2.37
N ALA A 55 -0.75 21.25 -2.46
CA ALA A 55 -1.02 19.97 -1.81
C ALA A 55 -1.15 20.10 -0.29
N VAL A 56 -0.25 20.87 0.35
CA VAL A 56 -0.29 21.15 1.79
C VAL A 56 -1.54 21.96 2.16
N ALA A 57 -1.87 22.99 1.38
CA ALA A 57 -3.03 23.83 1.63
C ALA A 57 -4.36 23.05 1.52
N ALA A 58 -4.50 22.23 0.48
CA ALA A 58 -5.67 21.38 0.27
C ALA A 58 -5.84 20.35 1.39
N ALA A 59 -4.76 19.67 1.78
CA ALA A 59 -4.78 18.74 2.91
C ALA A 59 -5.16 19.44 4.22
N ALA A 60 -4.67 20.66 4.46
CA ALA A 60 -5.05 21.46 5.63
C ALA A 60 -6.53 21.86 5.63
N ALA A 61 -7.15 21.96 4.45
CA ALA A 61 -8.59 22.17 4.28
C ALA A 61 -9.41 20.86 4.39
N GLY A 62 -8.76 19.71 4.58
CA GLY A 62 -9.41 18.40 4.65
C GLY A 62 -9.74 17.80 3.28
N GLU A 63 -9.16 18.34 2.21
CA GLU A 63 -9.34 17.84 0.85
C GLU A 63 -8.29 16.77 0.54
N ALA A 64 -8.73 15.65 -0.05
CA ALA A 64 -7.83 14.59 -0.49
C ALA A 64 -7.21 14.95 -1.84
N VAL A 65 -5.88 14.91 -1.91
CA VAL A 65 -5.12 15.31 -3.11
C VAL A 65 -4.07 14.28 -3.50
N VAL A 66 -3.78 14.22 -4.79
CA VAL A 66 -2.71 13.41 -5.37
C VAL A 66 -1.67 14.35 -5.95
N LEU A 67 -0.46 14.30 -5.39
CA LEU A 67 0.66 15.12 -5.84
C LEU A 67 1.31 14.48 -7.07
N VAL A 68 1.21 15.13 -8.22
CA VAL A 68 1.81 14.69 -9.48
C VAL A 68 2.99 15.59 -9.83
N ARG A 69 4.20 15.03 -9.96
CA ARG A 69 5.41 15.80 -10.29
C ARG A 69 6.28 15.08 -11.32
N ARG A 70 7.24 15.79 -11.94
CA ARG A 70 8.29 15.13 -12.73
C ARG A 70 9.23 14.34 -11.83
N ASP A 71 9.70 15.01 -10.79
CA ASP A 71 10.53 14.50 -9.70
C ASP A 71 10.21 15.27 -8.41
N THR A 72 10.72 14.77 -7.29
CA THR A 72 10.57 15.37 -5.96
C THR A 72 11.94 15.70 -5.38
N ALA A 73 12.01 16.74 -4.56
CA ALA A 73 13.17 17.17 -3.81
C ALA A 73 12.90 17.12 -2.28
N PRO A 74 13.92 17.26 -1.43
CA PRO A 74 13.74 17.29 0.03
C PRO A 74 12.76 18.35 0.54
N ALA A 75 12.59 19.46 -0.19
CA ALA A 75 11.61 20.50 0.14
C ALA A 75 10.15 20.00 0.00
N ASP A 76 9.91 19.00 -0.85
CA ASP A 76 8.56 18.49 -1.13
C ASP A 76 8.04 17.52 -0.06
N VAL A 77 8.86 17.14 0.95
CA VAL A 77 8.51 16.10 1.93
C VAL A 77 7.18 16.40 2.64
N HIS A 78 6.93 17.66 3.02
CA HIS A 78 5.68 18.04 3.68
C HIS A 78 4.47 17.85 2.77
N ALA A 79 4.60 18.20 1.50
CA ALA A 79 3.55 18.01 0.50
C ALA A 79 3.30 16.53 0.20
N MET A 80 4.37 15.75 0.09
CA MET A 80 4.27 14.30 -0.07
C MET A 80 3.49 13.67 1.08
N VAL A 81 3.85 14.01 2.32
CA VAL A 81 3.19 13.50 3.53
C VAL A 81 1.74 13.98 3.69
N ALA A 82 1.44 15.18 3.20
CA ALA A 82 0.09 15.72 3.18
C ALA A 82 -0.82 15.06 2.12
N ALA A 83 -0.23 14.58 1.01
CA ALA A 83 -0.98 14.00 -0.09
C ALA A 83 -1.51 12.59 0.24
N SER A 84 -2.67 12.27 -0.33
CA SER A 84 -3.26 10.92 -0.27
C SER A 84 -2.53 9.94 -1.19
N GLY A 85 -1.77 10.44 -2.17
CA GLY A 85 -0.90 9.64 -3.01
C GLY A 85 0.11 10.50 -3.77
N VAL A 86 1.22 9.90 -4.20
CA VAL A 86 2.28 10.58 -4.95
C VAL A 86 2.54 9.87 -6.28
N VAL A 87 2.60 10.65 -7.36
CA VAL A 87 2.95 10.15 -8.67
C VAL A 87 4.11 10.95 -9.24
N THR A 88 5.17 10.26 -9.68
CA THR A 88 6.26 10.91 -10.42
C THR A 88 6.46 10.31 -11.80
N SER A 89 6.71 11.14 -12.82
CA SER A 89 7.06 10.63 -14.15
C SER A 89 8.52 10.17 -14.29
N ARG A 90 9.38 10.56 -13.35
CA ARG A 90 10.76 10.08 -13.27
C ARG A 90 11.06 9.47 -11.91
N GLY A 91 12.11 8.64 -11.91
CA GLY A 91 12.60 7.96 -10.72
C GLY A 91 12.27 6.46 -10.74
N GLY A 92 13.12 5.68 -10.10
CA GLY A 92 12.91 4.25 -9.88
C GLY A 92 12.73 3.93 -8.40
N MET A 93 12.88 2.66 -8.05
CA MET A 93 12.64 2.18 -6.68
C MET A 93 13.50 2.83 -5.60
N ALA A 94 14.68 3.32 -5.97
CA ALA A 94 15.62 4.00 -5.08
C ALA A 94 15.55 5.55 -5.18
N SER A 95 14.56 6.10 -5.87
CA SER A 95 14.37 7.55 -5.98
C SER A 95 13.96 8.20 -4.66
N HIS A 96 14.16 9.53 -4.55
CA HIS A 96 13.72 10.31 -3.40
C HIS A 96 12.23 10.06 -3.07
N ALA A 97 11.36 10.19 -4.07
CA ALA A 97 9.92 9.96 -3.92
C ALA A 97 9.62 8.57 -3.34
N ALA A 98 10.27 7.53 -3.87
CA ALA A 98 10.04 6.15 -3.43
C ALA A 98 10.48 5.91 -1.98
N VAL A 99 11.63 6.45 -1.57
CA VAL A 99 12.15 6.29 -0.21
C VAL A 99 11.26 7.02 0.80
N VAL A 100 10.90 8.26 0.52
CA VAL A 100 10.04 9.07 1.41
C VAL A 100 8.65 8.47 1.51
N ALA A 101 8.04 8.07 0.38
CA ALA A 101 6.70 7.49 0.36
C ALA A 101 6.62 6.21 1.22
N ARG A 102 7.61 5.31 1.11
CA ARG A 102 7.67 4.09 1.95
C ARG A 102 7.85 4.43 3.42
N GLY A 103 8.73 5.38 3.74
CA GLY A 103 8.97 5.78 5.12
C GLY A 103 7.74 6.38 5.80
N ALA A 104 6.87 7.04 5.03
CA ALA A 104 5.65 7.67 5.52
C ALA A 104 4.37 6.85 5.27
N GLY A 105 4.45 5.69 4.60
CA GLY A 105 3.29 4.84 4.31
C GLY A 105 2.30 5.44 3.30
N ILE A 106 2.77 6.31 2.41
CA ILE A 106 1.92 6.99 1.41
C ILE A 106 1.91 6.15 0.13
N PRO A 107 0.76 5.83 -0.48
CA PRO A 107 0.69 5.16 -1.77
C PRO A 107 1.46 5.96 -2.83
N ALA A 108 2.37 5.30 -3.55
CA ALA A 108 3.19 6.00 -4.53
C ALA A 108 3.50 5.19 -5.79
N VAL A 109 3.46 5.88 -6.94
CA VAL A 109 3.88 5.36 -8.24
C VAL A 109 4.99 6.26 -8.78
N VAL A 110 6.16 5.70 -9.06
CA VAL A 110 7.32 6.45 -9.57
C VAL A 110 7.70 5.98 -10.95
N GLY A 111 8.22 6.88 -11.77
CA GLY A 111 8.56 6.57 -13.15
C GLY A 111 7.32 6.21 -13.97
N ALA A 112 6.18 6.84 -13.68
CA ALA A 112 4.96 6.67 -14.45
C ALA A 112 5.16 7.18 -15.88
N ASP A 113 4.51 6.52 -16.85
CA ASP A 113 4.45 6.89 -18.26
C ASP A 113 3.57 8.13 -18.53
N LEU A 114 3.88 9.21 -17.80
CA LEU A 114 3.28 10.53 -17.91
C LEU A 114 4.30 11.55 -18.43
N ASP A 115 3.88 12.46 -19.29
CA ASP A 115 4.63 13.68 -19.57
C ASP A 115 4.09 14.82 -18.70
N VAL A 116 4.76 15.07 -17.58
CA VAL A 116 4.33 16.04 -16.55
C VAL A 116 4.92 17.42 -16.83
N HIS A 117 4.04 18.42 -16.85
CA HIS A 117 4.30 19.86 -16.98
C HIS A 117 3.84 20.59 -15.71
N ASP A 118 4.05 21.90 -15.64
CA ASP A 118 3.78 22.69 -14.43
C ASP A 118 2.29 22.72 -14.02
N ALA A 119 1.36 22.51 -14.96
CA ALA A 119 -0.08 22.63 -14.71
C ALA A 119 -0.92 21.45 -15.23
N PHE A 120 -0.31 20.51 -15.93
CA PHE A 120 -0.99 19.35 -16.52
C PHE A 120 0.00 18.20 -16.72
N ALA A 121 -0.54 17.00 -16.93
CA ALA A 121 0.23 15.86 -17.38
C ALA A 121 -0.49 15.16 -18.54
N ASP A 122 0.26 14.78 -19.57
CA ASP A 122 -0.28 14.01 -20.68
C ASP A 122 0.06 12.52 -20.49
N THR A 123 -0.92 11.65 -20.68
CA THR A 123 -0.74 10.19 -20.63
C THR A 123 -0.16 9.67 -21.95
N ALA A 124 0.39 8.46 -21.91
CA ALA A 124 0.78 7.74 -23.13
C ALA A 124 -0.39 7.48 -24.09
N SER A 125 -1.64 7.46 -23.60
CA SER A 125 -2.85 7.33 -24.42
C SER A 125 -3.32 8.64 -25.07
N GLY A 126 -2.65 9.77 -24.78
CA GLY A 126 -2.99 11.09 -25.30
C GLY A 126 -4.08 11.83 -24.51
N GLU A 127 -4.42 11.34 -23.31
CA GLU A 127 -5.35 11.99 -22.39
C GLU A 127 -4.60 13.01 -21.53
N ARG A 128 -5.24 14.14 -21.23
CA ARG A 128 -4.68 15.19 -20.39
C ARG A 128 -5.29 15.15 -19.00
N LEU A 129 -4.43 15.02 -17.98
CA LEU A 129 -4.76 15.29 -16.60
C LEU A 129 -4.51 16.77 -16.29
N VAL A 130 -5.48 17.41 -15.66
CA VAL A 130 -5.36 18.79 -15.18
C VAL A 130 -5.59 18.87 -13.67
N ARG A 131 -5.24 20.02 -13.09
CA ARG A 131 -5.53 20.32 -11.68
C ARG A 131 -7.01 20.08 -11.38
N GLY A 132 -7.29 19.38 -10.28
CA GLY A 132 -8.66 19.10 -9.82
C GLY A 132 -9.25 17.79 -10.35
N ASP A 133 -8.64 17.15 -11.35
CA ASP A 133 -9.09 15.83 -11.81
C ASP A 133 -8.97 14.82 -10.68
N VAL A 134 -10.03 14.06 -10.43
CA VAL A 134 -10.01 13.02 -9.39
C VAL A 134 -9.39 11.75 -9.96
N VAL A 135 -8.34 11.28 -9.30
CA VAL A 135 -7.60 10.08 -9.69
C VAL A 135 -7.38 9.15 -8.49
N VAL A 136 -7.08 7.89 -8.79
CA VAL A 136 -6.74 6.87 -7.82
C VAL A 136 -5.34 6.34 -8.12
N VAL A 137 -4.50 6.32 -7.10
CA VAL A 137 -3.13 5.80 -7.11
C VAL A 137 -3.13 4.40 -6.52
N ASP A 138 -2.75 3.41 -7.31
CA ASP A 138 -2.41 2.06 -6.87
C ASP A 138 -0.89 1.97 -6.67
N GLY A 139 -0.46 2.22 -5.44
CA GLY A 139 0.96 2.18 -5.08
C GLY A 139 1.54 0.76 -5.03
N THR A 140 0.68 -0.27 -5.04
CA THR A 140 1.10 -1.68 -5.03
C THR A 140 1.38 -2.17 -6.45
N ALA A 141 0.43 -1.96 -7.38
CA ALA A 141 0.58 -2.39 -8.76
C ALA A 141 1.27 -1.36 -9.67
N GLY A 142 1.51 -0.14 -9.18
CA GLY A 142 2.16 0.91 -9.96
C GLY A 142 1.23 1.55 -10.98
N ARG A 143 -0.04 1.81 -10.65
CA ARG A 143 -1.05 2.31 -11.60
C ARG A 143 -1.66 3.62 -11.14
N LEU A 144 -1.95 4.51 -12.09
CA LEU A 144 -2.80 5.68 -11.91
C LEU A 144 -4.11 5.44 -12.66
N LEU A 145 -5.25 5.64 -12.00
CA LEU A 145 -6.56 5.32 -12.53
C LEU A 145 -7.52 6.51 -12.47
N ARG A 146 -8.45 6.57 -13.42
CA ARG A 146 -9.63 7.44 -13.42
C ARG A 146 -10.88 6.62 -13.17
N ASP A 147 -11.89 7.22 -12.54
CA ASP A 147 -13.19 6.58 -12.25
C ASP A 147 -13.08 5.27 -11.47
N ALA A 148 -11.98 5.09 -10.74
CA ALA A 148 -11.80 3.99 -9.80
C ALA A 148 -12.26 4.41 -8.41
N THR A 149 -12.54 3.42 -7.57
CA THR A 149 -12.77 3.63 -6.14
C THR A 149 -11.65 2.98 -5.35
N ALA A 150 -11.34 3.53 -4.17
CA ALA A 150 -10.59 2.77 -3.18
C ALA A 150 -11.46 1.58 -2.80
N GLY A 151 -11.05 0.38 -3.21
CA GLY A 151 -11.72 -0.84 -2.76
C GLY A 151 -11.48 -1.04 -1.27
N ASP A 152 -12.13 -2.04 -0.70
CA ASP A 152 -11.87 -2.45 0.67
C ASP A 152 -10.57 -3.28 0.75
N ALA A 153 -9.92 -3.25 1.91
CA ALA A 153 -8.88 -4.23 2.21
C ALA A 153 -9.51 -5.63 2.14
N PRO A 154 -8.87 -6.61 1.48
CA PRO A 154 -9.40 -7.96 1.48
C PRO A 154 -9.45 -8.46 2.93
N ALA A 155 -10.60 -8.98 3.35
CA ALA A 155 -10.71 -9.63 4.64
C ALA A 155 -9.73 -10.82 4.68
N PRO A 156 -9.00 -11.01 5.80
CA PRO A 156 -8.17 -12.18 5.93
C PRO A 156 -9.03 -13.45 5.81
N PRO A 157 -8.49 -14.52 5.21
CA PRO A 157 -9.21 -15.78 5.05
C PRO A 157 -9.65 -16.34 6.41
N GLU A 158 -10.81 -16.99 6.47
CA GLU A 158 -11.32 -17.61 7.70
C GLU A 158 -10.39 -18.71 8.24
N GLU A 159 -9.65 -19.34 7.33
CA GLU A 159 -8.64 -20.34 7.63
C GLU A 159 -7.48 -19.76 8.44
N LEU A 160 -7.21 -18.45 8.31
CA LEU A 160 -6.19 -17.80 9.13
C LEU A 160 -6.61 -17.79 10.60
N ALA A 161 -7.86 -17.41 10.90
CA ALA A 161 -8.38 -17.46 12.27
C ALA A 161 -8.28 -18.88 12.84
N THR A 162 -8.67 -19.87 12.03
CA THR A 162 -8.60 -21.29 12.40
C THR A 162 -7.16 -21.74 12.71
N LEU A 163 -6.19 -21.34 11.91
CA LEU A 163 -4.77 -21.64 12.13
C LEU A 163 -4.25 -21.02 13.44
N ILE A 164 -4.63 -19.77 13.71
CA ILE A 164 -4.23 -19.03 14.91
C ILE A 164 -4.87 -19.61 16.17
N ASP A 165 -6.10 -20.11 16.08
CA ASP A 165 -6.73 -20.86 17.16
C ASP A 165 -5.95 -22.14 17.47
N TRP A 166 -5.54 -22.90 16.45
CA TRP A 166 -4.70 -24.09 16.67
C TRP A 166 -3.34 -23.75 17.28
N ALA A 167 -2.70 -22.66 16.86
CA ALA A 167 -1.46 -22.18 17.47
C ALA A 167 -1.67 -21.76 18.93
N THR A 168 -2.79 -21.12 19.23
CA THR A 168 -3.18 -20.72 20.60
C THR A 168 -3.37 -21.95 21.49
N ASP A 169 -4.03 -22.99 20.99
CA ASP A 169 -4.22 -24.25 21.73
C ASP A 169 -2.88 -24.92 22.04
N VAL A 170 -1.93 -24.91 21.11
CA VAL A 170 -0.57 -25.42 21.33
C VAL A 170 0.13 -24.64 22.45
N CYS A 171 0.07 -23.31 22.44
CA CYS A 171 0.66 -22.48 23.49
C CYS A 171 0.07 -22.80 24.88
N ARG A 172 -1.27 -22.94 24.95
CA ARG A 172 -1.98 -23.27 26.20
C ARG A 172 -1.64 -24.67 26.71
N ALA A 173 -1.55 -25.66 25.83
CA ALA A 173 -1.20 -27.03 26.20
C ALA A 173 0.20 -27.13 26.85
N HIS A 174 1.12 -26.22 26.50
CA HIS A 174 2.46 -26.13 27.07
C HIS A 174 2.57 -25.14 28.24
N GLY A 175 1.44 -24.68 28.79
CA GLY A 175 1.39 -23.83 29.98
C GLY A 175 1.77 -22.36 29.74
N GLY A 176 1.89 -21.92 28.49
CA GLY A 176 2.19 -20.54 28.12
C GLY A 176 0.95 -19.71 27.79
N ALA A 177 1.00 -18.40 28.02
CA ALA A 177 0.04 -17.48 27.45
C ALA A 177 0.32 -17.29 25.95
N ALA A 178 -0.73 -17.27 25.13
CA ALA A 178 -0.61 -16.90 23.72
C ALA A 178 -0.46 -15.37 23.61
N PRO A 179 0.47 -14.87 22.76
CA PRO A 179 0.53 -13.47 22.40
C PRO A 179 -0.80 -12.95 21.82
N THR A 180 -1.01 -11.64 21.87
CA THR A 180 -2.18 -11.01 21.22
C THR A 180 -1.96 -10.87 19.71
N ASP A 181 -0.71 -10.76 19.28
CA ASP A 181 -0.35 -10.67 17.86
C ASP A 181 -0.40 -12.08 17.22
N PRO A 182 -1.16 -12.26 16.11
CA PRO A 182 -1.30 -13.58 15.48
C PRO A 182 0.02 -14.13 14.92
N THR A 183 0.88 -13.28 14.35
CA THR A 183 2.19 -13.69 13.82
C THR A 183 3.09 -14.21 14.94
N GLN A 184 3.14 -13.51 16.09
CA GLN A 184 3.88 -13.95 17.27
C GLN A 184 3.30 -15.23 17.87
N THR A 185 1.98 -15.37 17.88
CA THR A 185 1.30 -16.57 18.37
C THR A 185 1.69 -17.80 17.56
N LEU A 186 1.69 -17.69 16.23
CA LEU A 186 2.14 -18.76 15.35
C LEU A 186 3.62 -19.10 15.59
N ALA A 187 4.50 -18.09 15.64
CA ALA A 187 5.93 -18.30 15.87
C ALA A 187 6.23 -18.97 17.22
N GLN A 188 5.53 -18.57 18.28
CA GLN A 188 5.67 -19.19 19.60
C GLN A 188 5.19 -20.64 19.60
N ALA A 189 4.04 -20.93 18.99
CA ALA A 189 3.52 -22.29 18.88
C ALA A 189 4.48 -23.20 18.11
N GLN A 190 5.09 -22.70 17.03
CA GLN A 190 6.11 -23.42 16.26
C GLN A 190 7.35 -23.74 17.09
N ALA A 191 7.83 -22.79 17.90
CA ALA A 191 8.96 -22.99 18.80
C ALA A 191 8.68 -24.05 19.87
N LEU A 192 7.44 -24.14 20.36
CA LEU A 192 7.00 -25.17 21.31
C LEU A 192 6.90 -26.55 20.66
N LEU A 193 6.38 -26.62 19.42
CA LEU A 193 6.30 -27.87 18.66
C LEU A 193 7.66 -28.35 18.14
N GLY A 194 8.66 -27.47 18.07
CA GLY A 194 10.04 -27.82 17.71
C GLY A 194 10.89 -28.35 18.86
N ARG A 195 10.32 -28.47 20.07
CA ARG A 195 10.94 -29.08 21.26
C ARG A 195 10.45 -30.49 21.52
#